data_AF-A0A7K2ZKK9-F1
#
_entry.id   AF-A0A7K2ZKK9-F1
#
_cell.length_a   1.000
_cell.length_b   1.000
_cell.length_c   1.000
_cell.angle_alpha   90.00
_cell.angle_beta   90.00
_cell.angle_gamma   90.00
#
_symmetry.space_group_name_H-M   'P 1'
#
loop_
_entity.id
_entity.type
_entity.pdbx_description
1 polymer ?
#
loop_
_entity_poly.entity_id
_entity_poly.type
_entity_poly.pdbx_seq_one_letter_code
_entity_poly.pdbx_strand_id
1 'polypeptide(L)' 'HLATAGRESVLLQGARIALADGPYSPAEREVLTTVGGALKLPADDTARLLAAAARTPS' A
#
# COMPACT_ATOMS: atom_id res chain seq x y z
N HIS A 1 -18.83 -3.70 6.16
CA HIS A 1 -17.75 -3.67 5.14
C HIS A 1 -17.03 -2.34 5.22
N LEU A 2 -15.70 -2.31 5.04
CA LEU A 2 -14.93 -1.06 4.98
C LEU A 2 -15.34 -0.22 3.76
N ALA A 3 -15.56 1.07 3.96
CA ALA A 3 -15.65 2.03 2.86
C ALA A 3 -14.31 2.10 2.10
N THR A 4 -14.32 2.63 0.87
CA THR A 4 -13.11 2.77 0.04
C THR A 4 -11.96 3.43 0.77
N ALA A 5 -12.18 4.60 1.38
CA ALA A 5 -11.15 5.30 2.17
C ALA A 5 -10.56 4.44 3.31
N GLY A 6 -11.39 3.60 3.95
CA GLY A 6 -10.92 2.68 4.99
C GLY A 6 -9.99 1.60 4.45
N ARG A 7 -10.27 1.09 3.24
CA ARG A 7 -9.42 0.10 2.57
C ARG A 7 -8.08 0.69 2.13
N GLU A 8 -8.11 1.90 1.58
CA GLU A 8 -6.91 2.65 1.22
C GLU A 8 -6.04 2.95 2.46
N SER A 9 -6.66 3.31 3.58
CA SER A 9 -5.97 3.56 4.85
C SER A 9 -5.22 2.32 5.36
N VAL A 10 -5.83 1.14 5.30
CA VAL A 10 -5.20 -0.14 5.68
C VAL A 10 -3.97 -0.41 4.81
N LEU A 11 -4.10 -0.26 3.49
CA LEU A 11 -2.97 -0.45 2.57
C LEU A 11 -1.84 0.56 2.85
N LEU A 12 -2.17 1.83 3.04
CA LEU A 12 -1.19 2.88 3.36
C LEU A 12 -0.46 2.62 4.68
N GLN A 13 -1.12 2.07 5.69
CA GLN A 13 -0.44 1.69 6.94
C GLN A 13 0.54 0.54 6.72
N GLY A 14 0.13 -0.54 6.04
CA GLY A 14 1.05 -1.64 5.70
C GLY A 14 2.24 -1.16 4.86
N ALA A 15 1.98 -0.27 3.90
CA ALA A 15 3.00 0.33 3.05
C ALA A 15 4.00 1.20 3.83
N ARG A 16 3.58 1.88 4.90
CA ARG A 16 4.48 2.63 5.80
C ARG A 16 5.30 1.72 6.70
N ILE A 17 4.72 0.62 7.17
CA ILE A 17 5.44 -0.38 7.97
C ILE A 17 6.60 -0.97 7.16
N ALA A 18 6.34 -1.39 5.92
CA ALA A 18 7.39 -1.92 5.04
C ALA A 18 8.49 -0.88 4.73
N LEU A 19 8.15 0.42 4.69
CA LEU A 19 9.15 1.48 4.49
C LEU A 19 10.06 1.73 5.70
N ALA A 20 9.69 1.26 6.88
CA ALA A 20 10.48 1.48 8.10
C ALA A 20 11.89 0.87 8.00
N ASP A 21 12.03 -0.21 7.22
CA ASP A 21 13.30 -0.91 6.99
C ASP A 21 14.05 -0.41 5.73
N GLY A 22 13.48 0.56 5.00
CA GLY A 22 14.06 1.14 3.78
C GLY A 22 13.11 1.10 2.57
N PRO A 23 13.62 1.34 1.35
CA PRO A 23 12.82 1.28 0.13
C PRO A 23 12.24 -0.12 -0.09
N TYR A 24 11.01 -0.20 -0.64
CA TYR A 24 10.38 -1.49 -0.92
C TYR A 24 11.26 -2.43 -1.74
N SER A 25 11.46 -3.63 -1.21
CA SER A 25 11.93 -4.77 -1.98
C SER A 25 10.87 -5.23 -3.00
N PRO A 26 11.27 -6.01 -4.03
CA PRO A 26 10.32 -6.59 -4.99
C PRO A 26 9.25 -7.46 -4.30
N ALA A 27 9.64 -8.25 -3.30
CA ALA A 27 8.73 -9.13 -2.57
C ALA A 27 7.68 -8.35 -1.78
N GLU A 28 8.08 -7.26 -1.11
CA GLU A 28 7.13 -6.41 -0.37
C GLU A 28 6.14 -5.71 -1.31
N ARG A 29 6.60 -5.26 -2.49
CA ARG A 29 5.69 -4.68 -3.50
C ARG A 29 4.67 -5.70 -3.97
N GLU A 30 5.07 -6.94 -4.20
CA GLU A 30 4.16 -8.02 -4.62
C GLU A 30 3.12 -8.33 -3.54
N VAL A 31 3.55 -8.46 -2.28
CA VAL A 31 2.66 -8.68 -1.14
C VAL A 31 1.66 -7.52 -1.01
N LEU A 32 2.13 -6.28 -1.04
CA LEU A 32 1.24 -5.11 -0.92
C LEU A 32 0.28 -4.99 -2.12
N THR A 33 0.71 -5.39 -3.31
CA THR A 33 -0.17 -5.45 -4.49
C THR A 33 -1.26 -6.51 -4.31
N THR A 34 -0.88 -7.68 -3.77
CA THR A 34 -1.81 -8.76 -3.45
C THR A 34 -2.83 -8.32 -2.39
N VAL A 35 -2.37 -7.61 -1.35
CA VAL A 35 -3.24 -7.02 -0.32
C VAL A 35 -4.20 -5.98 -0.94
N GLY A 36 -3.73 -5.11 -1.83
CA GLY A 36 -4.58 -4.18 -2.57
C GLY A 36 -5.69 -4.89 -3.35
N GLY A 37 -5.35 -5.98 -4.04
CA GLY A 37 -6.32 -6.85 -4.71
C GLY A 37 -7.33 -7.50 -3.77
N ALA A 38 -6.88 -8.02 -2.62
CA ALA A 38 -7.75 -8.59 -1.59
C ALA A 38 -8.71 -7.56 -0.98
N LEU A 39 -8.26 -6.30 -0.88
CA LEU A 39 -9.08 -5.16 -0.49
C LEU A 39 -9.98 -4.65 -1.64
N LYS A 40 -9.94 -5.26 -2.83
CA LYS A 40 -10.70 -4.82 -4.01
C LYS A 40 -10.39 -3.38 -4.39
N LEU A 41 -9.12 -2.98 -4.32
CA LEU A 41 -8.61 -1.73 -4.86
C LEU A 41 -8.16 -1.96 -6.31
N PRO A 42 -8.40 -1.02 -7.23
CA PRO A 42 -7.80 -1.06 -8.56
C PRO A 42 -6.27 -1.14 -8.48
N ALA A 43 -5.64 -1.79 -9.46
CA ALA A 43 -4.19 -1.92 -9.51
C ALA A 43 -3.49 -0.55 -9.58
N ASP A 44 -4.04 0.38 -10.37
CA ASP A 44 -3.51 1.74 -10.50
C ASP A 44 -3.60 2.53 -9.19
N ASP A 45 -4.71 2.41 -8.47
CA ASP A 45 -4.87 3.06 -7.16
C ASP A 45 -3.92 2.47 -6.13
N THR A 46 -3.75 1.14 -6.13
CA THR A 46 -2.76 0.46 -5.29
C THR A 46 -1.36 1.01 -5.57
N ALA A 47 -0.94 1.07 -6.84
CA ALA A 47 0.36 1.61 -7.23
C ALA A 47 0.51 3.09 -6.82
N ARG A 48 -0.53 3.91 -7.00
CA ARG A 48 -0.53 5.33 -6.58
C ARG A 48 -0.39 5.47 -5.07
N LEU A 49 -1.06 4.64 -4.28
CA LEU A 49 -0.97 4.65 -2.82
C LEU A 49 0.42 4.24 -2.34
N LEU A 50 1.03 3.21 -2.94
CA LEU A 50 2.41 2.82 -2.64
C LEU A 50 3.41 3.93 -2.98
N ALA A 51 3.24 4.59 -4.13
CA ALA A 51 4.07 5.74 -4.51
C ALA A 51 3.83 6.98 -3.62
N ALA A 52 2.63 7.16 -3.08
CA ALA A 52 2.33 8.23 -2.13
C ALA A 52 2.99 7.97 -0.76
N ALA A 53 2.94 6.73 -0.27
CA ALA A 53 3.58 6.32 0.97
C ALA A 53 5.10 6.55 0.93
N ALA A 54 5.76 6.16 -0.17
CA ALA A 54 7.21 6.34 -0.33
C ALA A 54 7.69 7.81 -0.44
N ARG A 55 6.77 8.76 -0.69
CA ARG A 55 7.09 10.20 -0.80
C ARG A 55 6.83 10.99 0.46
N THR A 56 6.08 10.42 1.42
CA THR A 56 5.75 11.12 2.66
C THR A 56 6.81 10.75 3.68
N PRO A 57 7.73 11.65 4.06
CA PRO A 57 8.67 11.36 5.14
C PRO A 57 7.87 11.11 6.42
N SER A 58 8.15 9.99 7.09
CA SER A 58 7.62 9.61 8.40
C SER A 58 8.24 10.41 9.52
#